data_AF-A0A356EUG3-F1
#
_entry.id   AF-A0A356EUG3-F1
#
_cell.length_a   1.000
_cell.length_b   1.000
_cell.length_c   1.000
_cell.angle_alpha   90.00
_cell.angle_beta   90.00
_cell.angle_gamma   90.00
#
_symmetry.space_group_name_H-M   'P 1'
#
loop_
_entity.id
_entity.type
_entity.pdbx_description
1 polymer ?
#
loop_
_entity_poly.entity_id
_entity_poly.type
_entity_poly.pdbx_seq_one_letter_code
_entity_poly.pdbx_strand_id
1 'polypeptide(L)' 'MTENFNFVDTVNVAARLIEMARTRPDQVAVAEPLDYAATGRRYRQITFRELDEDSDRIAAAIRGKMAIP' A
#
# COMPACT_ATOMS: atom_id res chain seq x y z
N MET A 1 -36.74 -3.17 18.46
CA MET A 1 -35.35 -2.67 18.45
C MET A 1 -34.54 -3.70 17.68
N THR A 2 -34.30 -3.43 16.40
CA THR A 2 -33.49 -4.31 15.55
C THR A 2 -32.10 -3.69 15.53
N GLU A 3 -31.13 -4.35 16.15
CA GLU A 3 -29.74 -3.91 16.09
C GLU A 3 -29.27 -4.02 14.64
N ASN A 4 -29.04 -2.86 14.02
CA ASN A 4 -28.31 -2.76 12.77
C ASN A 4 -26.84 -3.06 13.07
N PHE A 5 -26.49 -4.34 13.07
CA PHE A 5 -25.10 -4.77 12.99
C PHE A 5 -24.57 -4.35 11.62
N ASN A 6 -23.97 -3.15 11.56
CA ASN A 6 -23.07 -2.78 10.49
C ASN A 6 -21.90 -3.76 10.54
N PHE A 7 -22.01 -4.87 9.81
CA PHE A 7 -20.83 -5.63 9.39
C PHE A 7 -19.95 -4.63 8.65
N VAL A 8 -18.87 -4.22 9.28
CA VAL A 8 -17.80 -3.53 8.56
C VAL A 8 -17.24 -4.60 7.65
N ASP A 9 -17.73 -4.64 6.40
CA ASP A 9 -17.22 -5.55 5.39
C ASP A 9 -15.70 -5.43 5.41
N THR A 10 -15.03 -6.54 5.71
CA THR A 10 -13.57 -6.54 5.82
C THR A 10 -13.01 -6.27 4.43
N VAL A 11 -12.68 -5.01 4.15
CA VAL A 11 -12.14 -4.61 2.85
C VAL A 11 -10.70 -5.11 2.76
N ASN A 12 -10.42 -5.95 1.77
CA ASN A 12 -9.06 -6.40 1.49
C ASN A 12 -8.24 -5.24 0.92
N VAL A 13 -7.33 -4.71 1.73
CA VAL A 13 -6.46 -3.58 1.35
C VAL A 13 -5.58 -3.88 0.14
N ALA A 14 -5.15 -5.13 -0.05
CA ALA A 14 -4.36 -5.53 -1.21
C ALA A 14 -5.19 -5.47 -2.50
N ALA A 15 -6.46 -5.91 -2.44
CA ALA A 15 -7.37 -5.78 -3.59
C ALA A 15 -7.61 -4.31 -3.95
N ARG A 16 -7.76 -3.44 -2.94
CA ARG A 16 -7.90 -2.01 -3.13
C ARG A 16 -6.65 -1.36 -3.74
N LEU A 17 -5.45 -1.81 -3.33
CA LEU A 17 -4.18 -1.33 -3.89
C LEU A 17 -4.09 -1.64 -5.39
N ILE A 18 -4.38 -2.87 -5.80
CA ILE A 18 -4.38 -3.29 -7.21
C ILE A 18 -5.34 -2.43 -8.05
N GLU A 19 -6.55 -2.16 -7.52
CA GLU A 19 -7.53 -1.30 -8.20
C GLU A 19 -7.00 0.13 -8.37
N MET A 20 -6.35 0.69 -7.33
CA MET A 20 -5.78 2.03 -7.39
C MET A 20 -4.57 2.12 -8.32
N ALA A 21 -3.70 1.11 -8.33
CA ALA A 21 -2.57 1.04 -9.26
C ALA A 21 -3.03 1.02 -10.72
N ARG A 22 -4.18 0.40 -11.01
CA ARG A 22 -4.78 0.39 -12.36
C ARG A 22 -5.45 1.71 -12.73
N THR A 23 -6.22 2.28 -11.81
CA THR A 23 -7.08 3.46 -12.11
C THR A 23 -6.38 4.79 -11.90
N ARG A 24 -5.37 4.84 -11.03
CA ARG A 24 -4.65 6.06 -10.61
C ARG A 24 -3.15 5.75 -10.37
N PRO A 25 -2.42 5.21 -11.38
CA PRO A 25 -1.07 4.67 -11.22
C PRO A 25 -0.07 5.70 -10.66
N ASP A 26 -0.12 6.94 -11.12
CA ASP A 26 0.85 7.99 -10.78
C ASP A 26 0.42 8.84 -9.58
N GLN A 27 -0.73 8.54 -8.97
CA GLN A 27 -1.17 9.26 -7.77
C GLN A 27 -0.37 8.75 -6.56
N VAL A 28 -0.03 9.69 -5.66
CA VAL A 28 0.66 9.38 -4.39
C VAL A 28 -0.19 8.46 -3.53
N ALA A 29 0.36 7.29 -3.20
CA ALA A 29 -0.21 6.33 -2.26
C ALA A 29 0.35 6.54 -0.85
N VAL A 30 1.65 6.83 -0.75
CA VAL A 30 2.36 7.04 0.52
C VAL A 30 3.26 8.26 0.43
N ALA A 31 3.23 9.09 1.46
CA ALA A 31 4.18 10.18 1.67
C ALA A 31 4.99 9.91 2.95
N GLU A 32 6.23 9.48 2.79
CA GLU A 32 7.15 9.17 3.89
C GLU A 32 7.97 10.42 4.22
N PRO A 33 7.94 10.91 5.47
CA PRO A 33 8.84 11.97 5.90
C PRO A 33 10.27 11.42 5.99
N LEU A 34 11.22 12.08 5.34
CA LEU A 34 12.63 11.70 5.42
C LEU A 34 13.29 12.45 6.60
N ASP A 35 13.76 13.66 6.34
CA ASP A 35 14.43 14.51 7.31
C ASP A 35 13.98 15.97 7.16
N TYR A 36 14.51 16.83 8.03
CA TYR A 36 14.37 18.27 7.90
C TYR A 36 15.52 18.81 7.05
N ALA A 37 15.18 19.38 5.89
CA ALA A 37 16.09 20.23 5.13
C ALA A 37 15.98 21.68 5.63
N ALA A 38 16.95 22.52 5.25
CA ALA A 38 16.93 23.96 5.55
C ALA A 38 15.67 24.68 5.05
N THR A 39 14.97 24.10 4.08
CA THR A 39 13.73 24.61 3.48
C THR A 39 12.45 23.99 4.08
N GLY A 40 12.56 23.11 5.09
CA GLY A 40 11.44 22.41 5.71
C GLY A 40 11.54 20.88 5.65
N ARG A 41 10.45 20.18 6.01
CA ARG A 41 10.41 18.71 6.03
C ARG A 41 10.38 18.15 4.60
N ARG A 42 11.30 17.25 4.28
CA ARG A 42 11.31 16.53 2.99
C ARG A 42 10.44 15.29 3.07
N TYR A 43 9.73 15.01 1.98
CA TYR A 43 8.90 13.83 1.82
C TYR A 43 9.35 13.03 0.61
N ARG A 44 9.51 11.72 0.78
CA ARG A 44 9.52 10.76 -0.32
C ARG A 44 8.07 10.41 -0.63
N GLN A 45 7.71 10.48 -1.90
CA GLN A 45 6.39 10.08 -2.37
C GLN A 45 6.53 8.75 -3.11
N ILE A 46 5.62 7.84 -2.83
CA ILE A 46 5.50 6.55 -3.52
C ILE A 46 4.12 6.53 -4.16
N THR A 47 4.09 6.26 -5.46
CA THR A 47 2.86 6.18 -6.25
C THR A 47 2.15 4.85 -6.02
N PHE A 48 0.85 4.75 -6.39
CA PHE A 48 0.13 3.48 -6.29
C PHE A 48 0.77 2.38 -7.12
N ARG A 49 1.27 2.69 -8.32
CA ARG A 49 1.96 1.72 -9.17
C ARG A 49 3.25 1.21 -8.51
N GLU A 50 4.09 2.10 -7.99
CA GLU A 50 5.33 1.70 -7.32
C GLU A 50 5.08 0.87 -6.07
N LEU A 51 4.02 1.20 -5.31
CA LEU A 51 3.65 0.45 -4.11
C LEU A 51 3.13 -0.96 -4.42
N ASP A 52 2.36 -1.12 -5.50
CA ASP A 52 1.89 -2.43 -6.00
C ASP A 52 3.08 -3.30 -6.45
N GLU A 53 3.96 -2.74 -7.28
CA GLU A 53 5.17 -3.43 -7.77
C GLU A 53 6.11 -3.86 -6.62
N ASP A 54 6.30 -3.01 -5.61
CA ASP A 54 7.15 -3.34 -4.45
C ASP A 54 6.49 -4.37 -3.53
N SER A 55 5.17 -4.28 -3.34
CA SER A 55 4.40 -5.27 -2.57
C SER A 55 4.50 -6.67 -3.19
N ASP A 56 4.40 -6.76 -4.53
CA ASP A 56 4.56 -8.02 -5.25
C ASP A 56 5.98 -8.60 -5.10
N ARG A 57 7.01 -7.74 -5.16
CA ARG A 57 8.41 -8.14 -4.95
C ARG A 57 8.62 -8.70 -3.54
N ILE A 58 8.11 -8.02 -2.52
CA ILE A 58 8.20 -8.45 -1.13
C ILE A 58 7.45 -9.78 -0.93
N ALA A 59 6.24 -9.89 -1.46
CA ALA A 59 5.43 -11.09 -1.35
C ALA A 59 6.10 -12.30 -2.02
N ALA A 60 6.71 -12.10 -3.20
CA ALA A 60 7.49 -13.14 -3.88
C ALA A 60 8.70 -13.58 -3.03
N ALA A 61 9.43 -12.65 -2.44
CA ALA A 61 10.57 -12.96 -1.57
C ALA A 61 10.14 -13.71 -0.29
N ILE A 62 9.01 -13.35 0.32
CA ILE A 62 8.47 -14.04 1.50
C ILE A 62 8.09 -15.49 1.15
N ARG A 63 7.38 -15.69 0.03
CA ARG A 63 7.03 -17.04 -0.45
C ARG A 63 8.28 -17.87 -0.77
N GLY A 64 9.29 -17.25 -1.39
CA GLY A 64 10.57 -17.89 -1.65
C GLY A 64 11.35 -18.27 -0.38
N LYS A 65 11.23 -17.50 0.70
CA LYS A 65 11.82 -17.83 2.01
C LYS A 65 11.04 -18.91 2.77
N MET A 66 9.75 -19.06 2.52
CA MET A 66 8.93 -20.16 3.05
C MET A 66 9.11 -21.47 2.27
N ALA A 67 9.71 -21.43 1.07
CA ALA A 67 10.16 -22.61 0.36
C ALA A 67 11.51 -23.09 0.94
N ILE A 68 11.47 -23.61 2.17
CA ILE A 68 12.54 -24.42 2.74
C ILE A 68 12.15 -25.89 2.45
N PRO A 69 13.04 -26.74 1.90
CA PRO A 69 12.73 -28.14 1.59
C PRO A 69 12.27 -28.96 2.80
#